data_AF-A0A7D8V171-F1
#
_entry.id   AF-A0A7D8V171-F1
#
_cell.length_a   1.000
_cell.length_b   1.000
_cell.length_c   1.000
_cell.angle_alpha   90.00
_cell.angle_beta   90.00
_cell.angle_gamma   90.00
#
_symmetry.space_group_name_H-M   'P 1'
#
loop_
_entity.id
_entity.type
_entity.pdbx_description
1 polymer ?
#
loop_
_entity_poly.entity_id
_entity_poly.type
_entity_poly.pdbx_seq_one_letter_code
_entity_poly.pdbx_strand_id
1 'polypeptide(L)'
;MQDLDVIAFTKGPGMGTPLQVGALVSRTLSLLYDIPLVGVNHCVGHIEMGRHITSSSNPIVLYVSGGNTQVIAYSQQRYRIFGETLDIAIGNCLDRFARVIQLRNDPSPGYNIEQEAKNRGSRLVPLPYGTKGMDVTLAGILTAVEAYTQDKRYRSWDALADIQPGDDVITPHDLCFSLQETTFAMLVEITERAMAHVGASDVLIVGGVGCNERLQDMMGIMASERGGRVFATDESFCIDNGIMIAQAGLLAYRMGQVTPLEKTSVTQRFRTDAVNVTWRA
;
A
#
# COMPACT_ATOMS: atom_id res chain seq x y z
N MET A 1 22.46 1.57 -24.73
CA MET A 1 23.05 0.74 -23.65
C MET A 1 24.38 1.31 -23.15
N GLN A 2 25.17 2.00 -23.99
CA GLN A 2 26.46 2.59 -23.58
C GLN A 2 26.32 3.70 -22.53
N ASP A 3 25.13 4.29 -22.37
CA ASP A 3 24.85 5.33 -21.38
C ASP A 3 24.35 4.79 -20.01
N LEU A 4 24.39 3.47 -19.79
CA LEU A 4 23.90 2.84 -18.57
C LEU A 4 25.07 2.39 -17.68
N ASP A 5 25.17 2.97 -16.48
CA ASP A 5 26.23 2.64 -15.52
C ASP A 5 25.86 1.47 -14.58
N VAL A 6 24.57 1.23 -14.35
CA VAL A 6 24.10 0.24 -13.37
C VAL A 6 22.71 -0.30 -13.73
N ILE A 7 22.47 -1.59 -13.46
CA ILE A 7 21.17 -2.24 -13.58
C ILE A 7 20.62 -2.54 -12.18
N ALA A 8 19.51 -1.90 -11.82
CA ALA A 8 18.79 -2.18 -10.58
C ALA A 8 17.66 -3.19 -10.84
N PHE A 9 17.42 -4.09 -9.87
CA PHE A 9 16.32 -5.05 -9.97
C PHE A 9 15.68 -5.31 -8.61
N THR A 10 14.40 -5.68 -8.63
CA THR A 10 13.67 -6.03 -7.41
C THR A 10 14.14 -7.38 -6.87
N LYS A 11 14.84 -7.35 -5.73
CA LYS A 11 15.26 -8.56 -5.01
C LYS A 11 14.15 -9.15 -4.15
N GLY A 12 13.21 -8.31 -3.70
CA GLY A 12 12.05 -8.67 -2.90
C GLY A 12 11.57 -7.51 -2.00
N PRO A 13 10.51 -7.68 -1.22
CA PRO A 13 9.63 -8.86 -1.19
C PRO A 13 8.75 -8.93 -2.45
N GLY A 14 8.01 -10.03 -2.63
CA GLY A 14 7.11 -10.21 -3.77
C GLY A 14 6.81 -11.67 -4.13
N MET A 15 6.00 -11.86 -5.16
CA MET A 15 5.67 -13.19 -5.69
C MET A 15 6.92 -13.86 -6.30
N GLY A 16 7.10 -15.16 -6.02
CA GLY A 16 8.34 -15.87 -6.34
C GLY A 16 8.63 -15.90 -7.84
N THR A 17 7.66 -16.35 -8.65
CA THR A 17 7.85 -16.48 -10.11
C THR A 17 8.14 -15.14 -10.80
N PRO A 18 7.36 -14.05 -10.57
CA PRO A 18 7.69 -12.75 -11.14
C PRO A 18 9.07 -12.22 -10.72
N LEU A 19 9.46 -12.40 -9.45
CA LEU A 19 10.79 -12.00 -8.97
C LEU A 19 11.89 -12.76 -9.71
N GLN A 20 11.73 -14.07 -9.91
CA GLN A 20 12.70 -14.89 -10.64
C GLN A 20 12.87 -14.42 -12.09
N VAL A 21 11.76 -14.09 -12.77
CA VAL A 21 11.79 -13.54 -14.13
C VAL A 21 12.56 -12.21 -14.16
N GLY A 22 12.25 -11.29 -13.24
CA GLY A 22 12.95 -10.00 -13.14
C GLY A 22 14.45 -10.16 -12.91
N ALA A 23 14.84 -11.02 -11.96
CA ALA A 23 16.25 -11.30 -11.70
C ALA A 23 16.96 -11.96 -12.88
N LEU A 24 16.31 -12.89 -13.60
CA LEU A 24 16.89 -13.55 -14.77
C LEU A 24 17.16 -12.56 -15.91
N VAL A 25 16.21 -11.66 -16.18
CA VAL A 25 16.36 -10.61 -17.20
C VAL A 25 17.51 -9.68 -16.82
N SER A 26 17.54 -9.18 -15.58
CA SER A 26 18.60 -8.28 -15.12
C SER A 26 19.98 -8.94 -15.16
N ARG A 27 20.10 -10.21 -14.78
CA ARG A 27 21.36 -10.99 -14.89
C ARG A 27 21.82 -11.14 -16.32
N THR A 28 20.90 -11.47 -17.23
CA THR A 28 21.20 -11.59 -18.66
C THR A 28 21.73 -10.28 -19.23
N LEU A 29 21.07 -9.16 -18.92
CA LEU A 29 21.50 -7.84 -19.36
C LEU A 29 22.86 -7.44 -18.78
N SER A 30 23.08 -7.70 -17.49
CA SER A 30 24.37 -7.45 -16.83
C SER A 30 25.52 -8.21 -17.50
N LEU A 31 25.32 -9.49 -17.80
CA LEU A 31 26.34 -10.32 -18.45
C LEU A 31 26.60 -9.96 -19.91
N LEU A 32 25.56 -9.56 -20.65
CA LEU A 32 25.69 -9.18 -22.07
C LEU A 32 26.43 -7.85 -22.27
N TYR A 33 26.26 -6.92 -21.34
CA TYR A 33 26.77 -5.54 -21.47
C TYR A 33 27.86 -5.19 -20.46
N ASP A 34 28.27 -6.13 -19.61
CA ASP A 34 29.26 -5.93 -18.53
C ASP A 34 28.91 -4.77 -17.58
N ILE A 35 27.62 -4.67 -17.23
CA ILE A 35 27.09 -3.60 -16.37
C ILE A 35 26.81 -4.16 -14.97
N PRO A 36 27.24 -3.50 -13.88
CA PRO A 36 27.03 -3.97 -12.51
C PRO A 36 25.54 -4.03 -12.12
N LEU A 37 25.22 -4.93 -11.19
CA LEU A 37 23.86 -5.14 -10.67
C LEU A 37 23.70 -4.59 -9.26
N VAL A 38 22.49 -4.10 -8.96
CA VAL A 38 22.07 -3.75 -7.60
C VAL A 38 20.72 -4.37 -7.30
N GLY A 39 20.70 -5.26 -6.30
CA GLY A 39 19.46 -5.83 -5.77
C GLY A 39 18.78 -4.87 -4.81
N VAL A 40 17.56 -4.47 -5.14
CA VAL A 40 16.79 -3.44 -4.42
C VAL A 40 15.64 -4.06 -3.65
N ASN A 41 15.39 -3.56 -2.44
CA ASN A 41 14.18 -3.89 -1.70
C ASN A 41 13.00 -3.09 -2.26
N HIS A 42 11.92 -3.79 -2.63
CA HIS A 42 10.73 -3.21 -3.25
C HIS A 42 10.11 -2.09 -2.40
N CYS A 43 9.94 -2.33 -1.09
CA CYS A 43 9.36 -1.35 -0.18
C CYS A 43 10.24 -0.10 -0.05
N VAL A 44 11.58 -0.28 0.00
CA VAL A 44 12.53 0.84 0.01
C VAL A 44 12.47 1.62 -1.30
N GLY A 45 12.25 0.96 -2.44
CA GLY A 45 12.01 1.61 -3.73
C GLY A 45 10.86 2.61 -3.67
N HIS A 46 9.68 2.15 -3.20
CA HIS A 46 8.50 3.00 -3.00
C HIS A 46 8.81 4.21 -2.09
N ILE A 47 9.46 3.98 -0.96
CA ILE A 47 9.77 5.04 0.01
C ILE A 47 10.74 6.08 -0.58
N GLU A 48 11.85 5.64 -1.19
CA GLU A 48 12.86 6.56 -1.70
C GLU A 48 12.38 7.35 -2.92
N MET A 49 11.55 6.72 -3.76
CA MET A 49 10.88 7.45 -4.85
C MET A 49 9.97 8.53 -4.27
N GLY A 50 9.06 8.16 -3.36
CA GLY A 50 8.13 9.10 -2.74
C GLY A 50 8.84 10.26 -2.04
N ARG A 51 9.95 10.00 -1.34
CA ARG A 51 10.78 11.05 -0.74
C ARG A 51 11.42 11.97 -1.78
N HIS A 52 11.91 11.40 -2.88
CA HIS A 52 12.55 12.18 -3.95
C HIS A 52 11.59 13.17 -4.59
N ILE A 53 10.37 12.73 -4.92
CA ILE A 53 9.37 13.58 -5.58
C ILE A 53 8.73 14.60 -4.65
N THR A 54 8.58 14.28 -3.36
CA THR A 54 7.90 15.14 -2.38
C THR A 54 8.84 16.09 -1.65
N SER A 55 10.17 15.86 -1.76
CA SER A 55 11.19 16.55 -0.98
C SER A 55 10.99 16.46 0.54
N SER A 56 10.22 15.48 1.02
CA SER A 56 10.05 15.25 2.46
C SER A 56 11.28 14.55 3.05
N SER A 57 11.83 15.11 4.12
CA SER A 57 13.05 14.61 4.75
C SER A 57 12.80 13.29 5.49
N ASN A 58 11.81 13.27 6.39
CA ASN A 58 11.49 12.17 7.30
C ASN A 58 9.97 11.93 7.44
N PRO A 59 9.27 11.53 6.36
CA PRO A 59 7.86 11.19 6.48
C PRO A 59 7.66 9.86 7.21
N ILE A 60 6.53 9.72 7.92
CA ILE A 60 5.95 8.42 8.22
C ILE A 60 5.37 7.86 6.93
N VAL A 61 5.65 6.60 6.63
CA VAL A 61 5.18 5.96 5.40
C VAL A 61 4.07 4.98 5.71
N LEU A 62 2.88 5.22 5.15
CA LEU A 62 1.81 4.23 5.10
C LEU A 62 1.92 3.47 3.78
N TYR A 63 2.38 2.21 3.83
CA TYR A 63 2.45 1.33 2.68
C TYR A 63 1.25 0.40 2.62
N VAL A 64 0.36 0.65 1.66
CA VAL A 64 -0.91 -0.08 1.49
C VAL A 64 -1.04 -0.59 0.05
N SER A 65 -0.92 -1.91 -0.11
CA SER A 65 -1.05 -2.60 -1.39
C SER A 65 -1.95 -3.83 -1.28
N GLY A 66 -2.10 -4.57 -2.38
CA GLY A 66 -2.78 -5.87 -2.36
C GLY A 66 -2.15 -6.89 -1.40
N GLY A 67 -0.84 -6.78 -1.12
CA GLY A 67 -0.10 -7.74 -0.31
C GLY A 67 0.56 -7.17 0.95
N ASN A 68 0.58 -5.84 1.13
CA ASN A 68 1.24 -5.19 2.26
C ASN A 68 0.33 -4.15 2.91
N THR A 69 0.41 -4.05 4.23
CA THR A 69 -0.22 -2.98 5.03
C THR A 69 0.68 -2.72 6.22
N GLN A 70 1.51 -1.68 6.12
CA GLN A 70 2.57 -1.39 7.07
C GLN A 70 2.73 0.11 7.27
N VAL A 71 3.03 0.52 8.50
CA VAL A 71 3.44 1.86 8.88
C VAL A 71 4.93 1.83 9.17
N ILE A 72 5.70 2.56 8.36
CA ILE A 72 7.16 2.47 8.30
C ILE A 72 7.75 3.84 8.60
N ALA A 73 8.80 3.89 9.43
CA ALA A 73 9.58 5.10 9.64
C ALA A 73 11.09 4.82 9.57
N TYR A 74 11.85 5.85 9.21
CA TYR A 74 13.31 5.77 9.20
C TYR A 74 13.87 5.95 10.61
N SER A 75 14.70 5.01 11.07
CA SER A 75 15.38 5.08 12.35
C SER A 75 16.68 4.27 12.33
N GLN A 76 17.78 4.90 12.76
CA GLN A 76 19.11 4.28 12.86
C GLN A 76 19.54 3.60 11.55
N GLN A 77 19.53 4.34 10.44
CA GLN A 77 19.94 3.85 9.11
C GLN A 77 19.10 2.68 8.55
N ARG A 78 17.91 2.46 9.10
CA ARG A 78 16.99 1.40 8.66
C ARG A 78 15.57 1.93 8.60
N TYR A 79 14.80 1.39 7.68
CA TYR A 79 13.35 1.59 7.66
C TYR A 79 12.70 0.53 8.55
N ARG A 80 12.12 0.96 9.67
CA ARG A 80 11.51 0.09 10.67
C ARG A 80 10.00 0.12 10.56
N ILE A 81 9.38 -1.02 10.83
CA ILE A 81 7.92 -1.19 10.86
C ILE A 81 7.47 -0.86 12.29
N PHE A 82 6.61 0.14 12.43
CA PHE A 82 6.00 0.55 13.70
C PHE A 82 4.61 -0.05 13.90
N GLY A 83 3.94 -0.37 12.80
CA GLY A 83 2.64 -1.03 12.81
C GLY A 83 2.45 -1.83 11.53
N GLU A 84 1.77 -2.97 11.61
CA GLU A 84 1.43 -3.77 10.44
C GLU A 84 0.07 -4.48 10.57
N THR A 85 -0.41 -5.03 9.48
CA THR A 85 -1.53 -5.97 9.55
C THR A 85 -1.09 -7.29 10.19
N LEU A 86 -1.91 -7.82 11.09
CA LEU A 86 -1.68 -9.11 11.76
C LEU A 86 -2.20 -10.30 10.93
N ASP A 87 -3.01 -10.04 9.90
CA ASP A 87 -3.67 -11.09 9.11
C ASP A 87 -3.55 -10.89 7.59
N ILE A 88 -4.42 -10.08 7.00
CA ILE A 88 -4.52 -9.82 5.56
C ILE A 88 -4.25 -8.34 5.28
N ALA A 89 -3.66 -8.04 4.13
CA ALA A 89 -3.48 -6.67 3.69
C ALA A 89 -4.82 -6.01 3.31
N ILE A 90 -4.90 -4.69 3.43
CA ILE A 90 -6.10 -3.92 3.10
C ILE A 90 -6.52 -4.10 1.64
N GLY A 91 -5.57 -4.14 0.70
CA GLY A 91 -5.90 -4.39 -0.70
C GLY A 91 -6.52 -5.78 -0.89
N ASN A 92 -6.02 -6.81 -0.20
CA ASN A 92 -6.65 -8.14 -0.25
C ASN A 92 -8.04 -8.16 0.38
N CYS A 93 -8.26 -7.41 1.47
CA CYS A 93 -9.57 -7.25 2.08
C CYS A 93 -10.57 -6.63 1.08
N LEU A 94 -10.18 -5.54 0.42
CA LEU A 94 -10.99 -4.88 -0.61
C LEU A 94 -11.27 -5.83 -1.80
N ASP A 95 -10.25 -6.52 -2.31
CA ASP A 95 -10.41 -7.47 -3.42
C ASP A 95 -11.36 -8.63 -3.09
N ARG A 96 -11.30 -9.16 -1.87
CA ARG A 96 -12.20 -10.24 -1.43
C ARG A 96 -13.61 -9.71 -1.26
N PHE A 97 -13.78 -8.54 -0.65
CA PHE A 97 -15.07 -7.90 -0.51
C PHE A 97 -15.74 -7.63 -1.87
N ALA A 98 -15.02 -7.07 -2.85
CA ALA A 98 -15.55 -6.83 -4.19
C ALA A 98 -16.11 -8.12 -4.82
N ARG A 99 -15.41 -9.25 -4.65
CA ARG A 99 -15.89 -10.56 -5.14
C ARG A 99 -17.14 -11.04 -4.41
N VAL A 100 -17.24 -10.82 -3.11
CA VAL A 100 -18.40 -11.22 -2.29
C VAL A 100 -19.65 -10.52 -2.77
N ILE A 101 -19.57 -9.21 -3.01
CA ILE A 101 -20.70 -8.44 -3.52
C ILE A 101 -20.86 -8.58 -5.03
N GLN A 102 -20.03 -9.34 -5.76
CA GLN A 102 -20.06 -9.45 -7.23
C GLN A 102 -19.82 -8.12 -7.97
N LEU A 103 -19.03 -7.22 -7.39
CA LEU A 103 -18.59 -6.00 -8.05
C LEU A 103 -17.57 -6.32 -9.15
N ARG A 104 -17.62 -5.56 -10.25
CA ARG A 104 -16.70 -5.75 -11.38
C ARG A 104 -15.25 -5.50 -10.94
N ASN A 105 -14.32 -6.28 -11.49
CA ASN A 105 -12.89 -6.10 -11.22
C ASN A 105 -12.24 -5.03 -12.11
N ASP A 106 -12.80 -4.73 -13.28
CA ASP A 106 -12.25 -3.75 -14.22
C ASP A 106 -12.73 -2.33 -13.87
N PRO A 107 -11.86 -1.31 -13.76
CA PRO A 107 -10.39 -1.33 -13.96
C PRO A 107 -9.61 -1.87 -12.75
N SER A 108 -10.11 -1.67 -11.53
CA SER A 108 -9.62 -2.37 -10.33
C SER A 108 -10.74 -2.50 -9.28
N PRO A 109 -10.74 -3.54 -8.44
CA PRO A 109 -11.73 -3.68 -7.36
C PRO A 109 -11.75 -2.50 -6.40
N GLY A 110 -10.56 -2.02 -5.99
CA GLY A 110 -10.43 -0.88 -5.07
C GLY A 110 -11.04 0.41 -5.63
N TYR A 111 -10.79 0.70 -6.91
CA TYR A 111 -11.38 1.86 -7.59
C TYR A 111 -12.90 1.75 -7.66
N ASN A 112 -13.44 0.59 -8.03
CA ASN A 112 -14.89 0.42 -8.13
C ASN A 112 -15.57 0.54 -6.75
N ILE A 113 -14.98 -0.02 -5.69
CA ILE A 113 -15.51 0.17 -4.32
C ILE A 113 -15.58 1.67 -3.98
N GLU A 114 -14.57 2.44 -4.35
CA GLU A 114 -14.53 3.89 -4.13
C GLU A 114 -15.61 4.63 -4.90
N GLN A 115 -15.82 4.30 -6.18
CA GLN A 115 -16.88 4.93 -6.96
C GLN A 115 -18.27 4.64 -6.40
N GLU A 116 -18.50 3.41 -5.94
CA GLU A 116 -19.78 3.02 -5.36
C GLU A 116 -20.00 3.68 -3.98
N ALA A 117 -18.95 3.78 -3.16
CA ALA A 117 -18.98 4.48 -1.88
C ALA A 117 -19.27 5.98 -2.05
N LYS A 118 -18.55 6.67 -2.94
CA LYS A 118 -18.67 8.13 -3.13
C LYS A 118 -20.01 8.57 -3.70
N ASN A 119 -20.53 7.85 -4.69
CA ASN A 119 -21.67 8.33 -5.46
C ASN A 119 -23.02 7.95 -4.84
N ARG A 120 -23.06 6.85 -4.07
CA ARG A 120 -24.32 6.19 -3.69
C ARG A 120 -24.34 5.65 -2.26
N GLY A 121 -23.19 5.49 -1.62
CA GLY A 121 -23.12 5.05 -0.23
C GLY A 121 -23.49 6.19 0.71
N SER A 122 -24.40 5.94 1.65
CA SER A 122 -24.83 6.96 2.62
C SER A 122 -25.01 6.43 4.04
N ARG A 123 -25.25 5.13 4.19
CA ARG A 123 -25.46 4.50 5.49
C ARG A 123 -24.19 3.86 6.00
N LEU A 124 -23.77 4.27 7.21
CA LEU A 124 -22.74 3.59 7.97
C LEU A 124 -23.34 2.39 8.73
N VAL A 125 -22.99 1.17 8.32
CA VAL A 125 -23.33 -0.06 9.07
C VAL A 125 -22.26 -0.35 10.12
N PRO A 126 -22.62 -0.91 11.29
CA PRO A 126 -21.64 -1.20 12.33
C PRO A 126 -20.74 -2.36 11.90
N LEU A 127 -19.44 -2.08 11.81
CA LEU A 127 -18.38 -3.03 11.54
C LEU A 127 -17.42 -3.09 12.74
N PRO A 128 -16.76 -4.25 12.98
CA PRO A 128 -15.80 -4.36 14.07
C PRO A 128 -14.59 -3.46 13.81
N TYR A 129 -14.11 -2.76 14.84
CA TYR A 129 -12.94 -1.89 14.74
C TYR A 129 -11.69 -2.60 15.30
N GLY A 130 -10.87 -3.16 14.41
CA GLY A 130 -9.86 -4.17 14.73
C GLY A 130 -8.44 -3.64 15.00
N THR A 131 -8.27 -2.56 15.78
CA THR A 131 -6.94 -1.95 16.05
C THR A 131 -6.34 -2.45 17.36
N LYS A 132 -5.06 -2.85 17.35
CA LYS A 132 -4.30 -3.33 18.51
C LYS A 132 -2.96 -2.59 18.60
N GLY A 133 -2.87 -1.56 19.44
CA GLY A 133 -1.67 -0.73 19.51
C GLY A 133 -1.46 0.03 18.18
N MET A 134 -0.39 -0.27 17.45
CA MET A 134 -0.15 0.28 16.11
C MET A 134 -0.47 -0.73 14.99
N ASP A 135 -0.99 -1.91 15.34
CA ASP A 135 -1.31 -2.97 14.39
C ASP A 135 -2.82 -3.03 14.10
N VAL A 136 -3.18 -3.60 12.96
CA VAL A 136 -4.58 -3.79 12.54
C VAL A 136 -4.88 -5.25 12.22
N THR A 137 -6.15 -5.63 12.35
CA THR A 137 -6.70 -6.94 12.00
C THR A 137 -7.90 -6.71 11.08
N LEU A 138 -7.83 -7.20 9.84
CA LEU A 138 -8.81 -6.93 8.80
C LEU A 138 -9.68 -8.14 8.45
N ALA A 139 -9.27 -9.37 8.80
CA ALA A 139 -10.04 -10.58 8.50
C ALA A 139 -11.41 -10.58 9.19
N GLY A 140 -11.47 -10.12 10.44
CA GLY A 140 -12.74 -10.02 11.19
C GLY A 140 -13.72 -9.03 10.56
N ILE A 141 -13.21 -7.94 9.96
CA ILE A 141 -14.01 -6.96 9.23
C ILE A 141 -14.55 -7.57 7.96
N LEU A 142 -13.70 -8.26 7.19
CA LEU A 142 -14.11 -8.95 5.98
C LEU A 142 -15.24 -9.94 6.25
N THR A 143 -15.11 -10.78 7.29
CA THR A 143 -16.17 -11.71 7.69
C THR A 143 -17.45 -11.00 8.15
N ALA A 144 -17.33 -9.89 8.87
CA ALA A 144 -18.50 -9.11 9.30
C ALA A 144 -19.24 -8.47 8.12
N VAL A 145 -18.51 -7.90 7.15
CA VAL A 145 -19.09 -7.35 5.93
C VAL A 145 -19.72 -8.45 5.07
N GLU A 146 -19.07 -9.60 4.94
CA GLU A 146 -19.62 -10.78 4.28
C GLU A 146 -20.94 -11.23 4.92
N ALA A 147 -21.04 -11.23 6.25
CA ALA A 147 -22.26 -11.61 6.95
C ALA A 147 -23.44 -10.69 6.63
N TYR A 148 -23.21 -9.40 6.36
CA TYR A 148 -24.27 -8.49 5.94
C TYR A 148 -24.91 -8.91 4.61
N THR A 149 -24.19 -9.59 3.72
CA THR A 149 -24.76 -10.08 2.46
C THR A 149 -25.79 -11.21 2.66
N GLN A 150 -25.83 -11.80 3.85
CA GLN A 150 -26.81 -12.81 4.26
C GLN A 150 -27.93 -12.24 5.15
N ASP A 151 -27.88 -10.94 5.48
CA ASP A 151 -28.93 -10.27 6.25
C ASP A 151 -30.22 -10.17 5.40
N LYS A 152 -31.38 -10.37 6.03
CA LYS A 152 -32.68 -10.25 5.37
C LYS A 152 -32.94 -8.86 4.77
N ARG A 153 -32.27 -7.84 5.31
CA ARG A 153 -32.35 -6.45 4.85
C ARG A 153 -31.43 -6.17 3.66
N TYR A 154 -30.50 -7.07 3.35
CA TYR A 154 -29.61 -6.87 2.23
C TYR A 154 -30.35 -7.02 0.89
N ARG A 155 -30.03 -6.13 -0.04
CA ARG A 155 -30.52 -6.18 -1.43
C ARG A 155 -29.30 -6.17 -2.34
N SER A 156 -29.14 -7.21 -3.15
CA SER A 156 -28.07 -7.30 -4.14
C SER A 156 -28.31 -6.32 -5.30
N TRP A 157 -27.33 -6.19 -6.20
CA TRP A 157 -27.39 -5.30 -7.36
C TRP A 157 -28.66 -5.42 -8.19
N ASP A 158 -29.15 -6.64 -8.41
CA ASP A 158 -30.34 -6.89 -9.24
C ASP A 158 -31.65 -6.45 -8.57
N ALA A 159 -31.67 -6.40 -7.24
CA ALA A 159 -32.85 -6.04 -6.45
C ALA A 159 -32.87 -4.54 -6.08
N LEU A 160 -31.90 -3.74 -6.56
CA LEU A 160 -31.84 -2.31 -6.26
C LEU A 160 -33.01 -1.53 -6.88
N ALA A 161 -33.53 -1.99 -8.02
CA ALA A 161 -34.67 -1.36 -8.70
C ALA A 161 -35.99 -1.50 -7.92
N ASP A 162 -36.08 -2.50 -7.03
CA ASP A 162 -37.28 -2.80 -6.27
C ASP A 162 -37.33 -2.06 -4.92
N ILE A 163 -36.28 -1.30 -4.57
CA ILE A 163 -36.18 -0.56 -3.32
C ILE A 163 -37.12 0.63 -3.35
N GLN A 164 -38.04 0.70 -2.37
CA GLN A 164 -38.93 1.84 -2.22
C GLN A 164 -38.32 2.89 -1.27
N PRO A 165 -38.60 4.18 -1.47
CA PRO A 165 -38.21 5.23 -0.54
C PRO A 165 -38.76 4.94 0.87
N GLY A 166 -37.86 4.78 1.85
CA GLY A 166 -38.22 4.51 3.25
C GLY A 166 -38.01 3.06 3.70
N ASP A 167 -37.61 2.14 2.81
CA ASP A 167 -37.25 0.77 3.18
C ASP A 167 -35.97 0.74 4.04
N ASP A 168 -36.00 0.02 5.17
CA ASP A 168 -34.79 -0.26 5.98
C ASP A 168 -33.99 -1.40 5.34
N VAL A 169 -33.31 -1.09 4.24
CA VAL A 169 -32.45 -2.02 3.49
C VAL A 169 -30.98 -1.64 3.59
N ILE A 170 -30.12 -2.62 3.32
CA ILE A 170 -28.68 -2.45 3.23
C ILE A 170 -28.29 -2.75 1.77
N THR A 171 -27.65 -1.78 1.12
CA THR A 171 -27.24 -1.93 -0.28
C THR A 171 -25.74 -2.25 -0.39
N PRO A 172 -25.26 -2.74 -1.55
CA PRO A 172 -23.85 -2.92 -1.77
C PRO A 172 -23.09 -1.59 -1.68
N HIS A 173 -23.71 -0.48 -2.06
CA HIS A 173 -23.14 0.88 -1.93
C HIS A 173 -22.87 1.25 -0.47
N ASP A 174 -23.81 0.94 0.43
CA ASP A 174 -23.65 1.20 1.87
C ASP A 174 -22.55 0.34 2.49
N LEU A 175 -22.40 -0.90 2.02
CA LEU A 175 -21.30 -1.77 2.43
C LEU A 175 -19.95 -1.25 1.93
N CYS A 176 -19.85 -0.77 0.68
CA CYS A 176 -18.64 -0.14 0.15
C CYS A 176 -18.24 1.08 0.99
N PHE A 177 -19.20 1.96 1.27
CA PHE A 177 -18.98 3.15 2.11
C PHE A 177 -18.54 2.77 3.52
N SER A 178 -19.28 1.89 4.19
CA SER A 178 -18.98 1.49 5.57
C SER A 178 -17.64 0.81 5.72
N LEU A 179 -17.26 -0.04 4.75
CA LEU A 179 -15.96 -0.71 4.74
C LEU A 179 -14.83 0.32 4.59
N GLN A 180 -14.95 1.28 3.67
CA GLN A 180 -13.94 2.33 3.49
C GLN A 180 -13.80 3.18 4.74
N GLU A 181 -14.89 3.74 5.26
CA GLU A 181 -14.85 4.59 6.45
C GLU A 181 -14.22 3.87 7.65
N THR A 182 -14.62 2.61 7.90
CA THR A 182 -14.11 1.85 9.05
C THR A 182 -12.64 1.50 8.88
N THR A 183 -12.26 0.94 7.73
CA THR A 183 -10.88 0.46 7.53
C THR A 183 -9.90 1.60 7.34
N PHE A 184 -10.26 2.67 6.65
CA PHE A 184 -9.39 3.83 6.48
C PHE A 184 -9.24 4.61 7.78
N ALA A 185 -10.29 4.72 8.61
CA ALA A 185 -10.15 5.27 9.96
C ALA A 185 -9.12 4.49 10.78
N MET A 186 -9.11 3.15 10.69
CA MET A 186 -8.10 2.32 11.37
C MET A 186 -6.69 2.61 10.88
N LEU A 187 -6.51 2.76 9.56
CA LEU A 187 -5.21 3.08 8.96
C LEU A 187 -4.73 4.47 9.37
N VAL A 188 -5.63 5.46 9.41
CA VAL A 188 -5.32 6.81 9.89
C VAL A 188 -4.93 6.77 11.36
N GLU A 189 -5.67 6.05 12.21
CA GLU A 189 -5.38 5.91 13.64
C GLU A 189 -3.99 5.32 13.90
N ILE A 190 -3.63 4.19 13.28
CA ILE A 190 -2.31 3.59 13.50
C ILE A 190 -1.18 4.46 12.96
N THR A 191 -1.45 5.18 11.87
CA THR A 191 -0.49 6.11 11.25
C THR A 191 -0.25 7.30 12.16
N GLU A 192 -1.30 7.87 12.74
CA GLU A 192 -1.20 8.95 13.72
C GLU A 192 -0.44 8.52 14.97
N ARG A 193 -0.74 7.33 15.52
CA ARG A 193 -0.03 6.77 16.68
C ARG A 193 1.46 6.65 16.41
N ALA A 194 1.84 6.12 15.25
CA ALA A 194 3.25 6.00 14.85
C ALA A 194 3.90 7.38 14.63
N MET A 195 3.17 8.33 14.04
CA MET A 195 3.64 9.68 13.82
C MET A 195 3.94 10.41 15.12
N ALA A 196 3.07 10.28 16.12
CA ALA A 196 3.30 10.78 17.47
C ALA A 196 4.50 10.12 18.15
N HIS A 197 4.68 8.81 17.95
CA HIS A 197 5.78 8.05 18.55
C HIS A 197 7.16 8.44 17.99
N VAL A 198 7.24 8.68 16.67
CA VAL A 198 8.50 9.03 15.97
C VAL A 198 8.78 10.54 16.00
N GLY A 199 7.76 11.37 16.23
CA GLY A 199 7.87 12.82 16.12
C GLY A 199 7.95 13.30 14.67
N ALA A 200 7.36 12.55 13.74
CA ALA A 200 7.23 12.97 12.35
C ALA A 200 6.04 13.94 12.19
N SER A 201 6.08 14.77 11.16
CA SER A 201 4.99 15.70 10.81
C SER A 201 4.35 15.33 9.48
N ASP A 202 5.14 14.84 8.54
CA ASP A 202 4.66 14.51 7.20
C ASP A 202 4.30 13.01 7.10
N VAL A 203 3.26 12.72 6.32
CA VAL A 203 2.86 11.34 5.95
C VAL A 203 3.07 11.15 4.46
N LEU A 204 3.68 10.02 4.07
CA LEU A 204 3.81 9.57 2.70
C LEU A 204 2.96 8.31 2.52
N ILE A 205 2.00 8.34 1.61
CA ILE A 205 1.16 7.18 1.28
C ILE A 205 1.73 6.53 0.01
N VAL A 206 2.00 5.22 0.07
CA VAL A 206 2.53 4.45 -1.07
C VAL A 206 1.77 3.14 -1.25
N GLY A 207 1.86 2.57 -2.46
CA GLY A 207 1.15 1.37 -2.85
C GLY A 207 -0.21 1.67 -3.50
N GLY A 208 -0.75 0.69 -4.25
CA GLY A 208 -1.93 0.90 -5.09
C GLY A 208 -3.22 1.26 -4.34
N VAL A 209 -3.37 0.88 -3.07
CA VAL A 209 -4.51 1.32 -2.25
C VAL A 209 -4.34 2.79 -1.81
N GLY A 210 -3.11 3.29 -1.83
CA GLY A 210 -2.78 4.68 -1.57
C GLY A 210 -3.35 5.66 -2.60
N CYS A 211 -3.74 5.18 -3.79
CA CYS A 211 -4.41 5.98 -4.81
C CYS A 211 -5.86 6.36 -4.44
N ASN A 212 -6.44 5.73 -3.41
CA ASN A 212 -7.82 5.99 -3.01
C ASN A 212 -7.96 7.41 -2.41
N GLU A 213 -8.78 8.25 -3.03
CA GLU A 213 -8.91 9.66 -2.65
C GLU A 213 -9.55 9.81 -1.26
N ARG A 214 -10.43 8.89 -0.85
CA ARG A 214 -11.03 8.94 0.48
C ARG A 214 -10.00 8.68 1.58
N LEU A 215 -9.10 7.71 1.39
CA LEU A 215 -7.98 7.48 2.30
C LEU A 215 -7.05 8.71 2.35
N GLN A 216 -6.74 9.32 1.20
CA GLN A 216 -5.91 10.52 1.12
C GLN A 216 -6.54 11.71 1.84
N ASP A 217 -7.84 11.92 1.67
CA ASP A 217 -8.63 12.97 2.33
C ASP A 217 -8.61 12.80 3.86
N MET A 218 -8.95 11.61 4.35
CA MET A 218 -8.95 11.32 5.80
C MET A 218 -7.56 11.49 6.41
N MET A 219 -6.52 11.03 5.72
CA MET A 219 -5.14 11.23 6.16
C MET A 219 -4.75 12.72 6.11
N GLY A 220 -5.22 13.45 5.09
CA GLY A 220 -4.99 14.87 4.88
C GLY A 220 -5.51 15.71 6.04
N ILE A 221 -6.74 15.43 6.48
CA ILE A 221 -7.35 16.04 7.67
C ILE A 221 -6.46 15.79 8.89
N MET A 222 -6.15 14.52 9.21
CA MET A 222 -5.34 14.16 10.37
C MET A 222 -3.95 14.82 10.36
N ALA A 223 -3.26 14.81 9.22
CA ALA A 223 -1.95 15.44 9.12
C ALA A 223 -2.04 16.96 9.31
N SER A 224 -3.05 17.61 8.73
CA SER A 224 -3.24 19.06 8.83
C SER A 224 -3.50 19.54 10.26
N GLU A 225 -4.28 18.78 11.03
CA GLU A 225 -4.55 19.04 12.45
C GLU A 225 -3.27 18.97 13.31
N ARG A 226 -2.25 18.28 12.81
CA ARG A 226 -0.93 18.15 13.45
C ARG A 226 0.13 19.09 12.87
N GLY A 227 -0.26 20.02 12.00
CA GLY A 227 0.65 20.94 11.31
C GLY A 227 1.56 20.25 10.27
N GLY A 228 1.16 19.06 9.84
CA GLY A 228 1.84 18.22 8.88
C GLY A 228 1.26 18.30 7.46
N ARG A 229 1.86 17.53 6.55
CA ARG A 229 1.36 17.38 5.17
C ARG A 229 1.22 15.91 4.81
N VAL A 230 0.23 15.61 3.98
CA VAL A 230 0.14 14.32 3.30
C VAL A 230 0.72 14.45 1.92
N PHE A 231 1.60 13.53 1.62
CA PHE A 231 2.11 13.27 0.29
C PHE A 231 1.48 11.98 -0.20
N ALA A 232 0.44 12.13 -1.00
CA ALA A 232 -0.07 11.05 -1.82
C ALA A 232 0.51 11.23 -3.21
N THR A 233 1.12 10.17 -3.74
CA THR A 233 1.76 10.24 -5.05
C THR A 233 0.71 10.00 -6.14
N ASP A 234 0.86 10.63 -7.31
CA ASP A 234 -0.03 10.35 -8.45
C ASP A 234 0.03 8.85 -8.81
N GLU A 235 -0.95 8.36 -9.59
CA GLU A 235 -0.99 6.94 -9.99
C GLU A 235 0.33 6.46 -10.59
N SER A 236 1.09 7.31 -11.28
CA SER A 236 2.35 6.98 -11.95
C SER A 236 3.46 6.56 -10.98
N PHE A 237 3.46 7.11 -9.75
CA PHE A 237 4.49 6.84 -8.74
C PHE A 237 4.00 6.01 -7.56
N CYS A 238 2.69 5.96 -7.32
CA CYS A 238 2.08 5.19 -6.22
C CYS A 238 2.07 3.68 -6.51
N ILE A 239 1.96 3.32 -7.79
CA ILE A 239 1.94 1.92 -8.24
C ILE A 239 3.36 1.41 -8.52
N ASP A 240 3.47 0.09 -8.64
CA ASP A 240 4.72 -0.58 -8.96
C ASP A 240 5.26 -0.12 -10.32
N ASN A 241 6.42 0.53 -10.32
CA ASN A 241 7.08 1.01 -11.53
C ASN A 241 8.59 0.73 -11.49
N GLY A 242 9.23 0.70 -12.66
CA GLY A 242 10.68 0.44 -12.75
C GLY A 242 11.54 1.58 -12.21
N ILE A 243 11.01 2.81 -12.21
CA ILE A 243 11.74 4.02 -11.82
C ILE A 243 12.02 4.02 -10.32
N MET A 244 11.09 3.55 -9.48
CA MET A 244 11.30 3.46 -8.03
C MET A 244 12.48 2.52 -7.68
N ILE A 245 12.64 1.45 -8.47
CA ILE A 245 13.73 0.48 -8.32
C ILE A 245 15.04 1.09 -8.82
N ALA A 246 15.00 1.79 -9.97
CA ALA A 246 16.15 2.51 -10.50
C ALA A 246 16.65 3.59 -9.52
N GLN A 247 15.75 4.35 -8.90
CA GLN A 247 16.09 5.41 -7.94
C GLN A 247 16.78 4.86 -6.69
N ALA A 248 16.17 3.85 -6.03
CA ALA A 248 16.79 3.24 -4.86
C ALA A 248 18.10 2.50 -5.21
N GLY A 249 18.16 1.88 -6.39
CA GLY A 249 19.38 1.25 -6.90
C GLY A 249 20.50 2.26 -7.17
N LEU A 250 20.18 3.42 -7.73
CA LEU A 250 21.13 4.52 -7.96
C LEU A 250 21.67 5.07 -6.64
N LEU A 251 20.81 5.26 -5.64
CA LEU A 251 21.23 5.71 -4.31
C LEU A 251 22.18 4.72 -3.65
N ALA A 252 21.89 3.42 -3.72
CA ALA A 252 22.77 2.37 -3.22
C ALA A 252 24.10 2.32 -3.98
N TYR A 253 24.05 2.39 -5.32
CA TYR A 253 25.22 2.35 -6.19
C TYR A 253 26.19 3.52 -5.94
N ARG A 254 25.66 4.74 -5.75
CA ARG A 254 26.46 5.92 -5.41
C ARG A 254 27.22 5.78 -4.10
N MET A 255 26.75 4.93 -3.19
CA MET A 255 27.44 4.59 -1.94
C MET A 255 28.39 3.39 -2.09
N GLY A 256 28.67 2.94 -3.32
CA GLY A 256 29.56 1.83 -3.63
C GLY A 256 28.93 0.44 -3.49
N GLN A 257 27.60 0.35 -3.32
CA GLN A 257 26.95 -0.96 -3.23
C GLN A 257 26.79 -1.59 -4.63
N VAL A 258 27.30 -2.82 -4.78
CA VAL A 258 27.11 -3.66 -5.96
C VAL A 258 26.76 -5.07 -5.50
N THR A 259 25.88 -5.76 -6.22
CA THR A 259 25.47 -7.13 -5.94
C THR A 259 26.19 -8.09 -6.89
N PRO A 260 27.15 -8.90 -6.41
CA PRO A 260 27.79 -9.94 -7.21
C PRO A 260 26.75 -10.92 -7.77
N LEU A 261 27.03 -11.48 -8.95
CA LEU A 261 26.09 -12.34 -9.68
C LEU A 261 25.60 -13.52 -8.82
N GLU A 262 26.45 -14.09 -7.97
CA GLU A 262 26.11 -15.21 -7.07
C GLU A 262 25.13 -14.80 -5.96
N LYS A 263 25.08 -13.51 -5.64
CA LYS A 263 24.23 -12.92 -4.59
C LYS A 263 22.95 -12.27 -5.15
N THR A 264 22.68 -12.43 -6.44
CA THR A 264 21.46 -11.93 -7.11
C THR A 264 20.22 -12.82 -6.90
N SER A 265 20.23 -13.68 -5.88
CA SER A 265 19.05 -14.46 -5.48
C SER A 265 17.90 -13.54 -5.06
N VAL A 266 16.67 -13.99 -5.29
CA VAL A 266 15.44 -13.29 -4.88
C VAL A 266 14.87 -13.88 -3.60
N THR A 267 14.12 -13.07 -2.85
CA THR A 267 13.44 -13.51 -1.64
C THR A 267 12.04 -12.95 -1.57
N GLN A 268 11.06 -13.82 -1.26
CA GLN A 268 9.67 -13.40 -1.11
C GLN A 268 9.44 -12.58 0.17
N ARG A 269 10.32 -12.73 1.17
CA ARG A 269 10.19 -12.17 2.53
C ARG A 269 11.33 -11.21 2.86
N PHE A 270 11.60 -10.26 1.96
CA PHE A 270 12.62 -9.25 2.20
C PHE A 270 12.09 -8.17 3.15
N ARG A 271 12.37 -8.29 4.45
CA ARG A 271 11.94 -7.27 5.41
C ARG A 271 12.59 -5.91 5.12
N THR A 272 11.82 -4.84 5.27
CA THR A 272 12.28 -3.46 5.05
C THR A 272 13.39 -3.07 6.02
N ASP A 273 13.34 -3.58 7.25
CA ASP A 273 14.35 -3.33 8.30
C ASP A 273 15.67 -4.08 8.10
N ALA A 274 15.70 -5.08 7.22
CA ALA A 274 16.93 -5.80 6.88
C ALA A 274 17.88 -4.95 6.03
N VAL A 275 17.35 -3.92 5.34
CA VAL A 275 18.10 -3.05 4.44
C VAL A 275 18.86 -2.00 5.24
N ASN A 276 20.18 -1.94 5.03
CA ASN A 276 21.00 -0.85 5.55
C ASN A 276 20.99 0.32 4.57
N VAL A 277 20.44 1.45 5.00
CA VAL A 277 20.25 2.65 4.18
C VAL A 277 21.47 3.55 4.34
N THR A 278 22.49 3.31 3.50
CA THR A 278 23.80 3.99 3.62
C THR A 278 23.83 5.39 3.01
N TRP A 279 22.83 5.76 2.21
CA TRP A 279 22.75 7.06 1.52
C TRP A 279 22.05 8.15 2.34
N ARG A 280 21.61 7.81 3.57
CA ARG A 280 20.99 8.76 4.50
C ARG A 280 21.89 8.92 5.72
N ALA A 281 22.21 10.17 6.05
CA ALA A 281 22.99 10.57 7.22
C ALA A 281 22.07 11.23 8.26
#